data_AF-A0A1C0ZVL3-F1
#
_entry.id   AF-A0A1C0ZVL3-F1
#
_cell.length_a   1.000
_cell.length_b   1.000
_cell.length_c   1.000
_cell.angle_alpha   90.00
_cell.angle_beta   90.00
_cell.angle_gamma   90.00
#
_symmetry.space_group_name_H-M   'P 1'
#
loop_
_entity.id
_entity.type
_entity.pdbx_description
1 polymer ?
#
loop_
_entity_poly.entity_id
_entity_poly.type
_entity_poly.pdbx_seq_one_letter_code
_entity_poly.pdbx_strand_id
1 'polypeptide(L)'
;MLDSEDYKKINIFKDFVNRYHFKDSEFTGFRKRVSIALGEILHYHHVIFGYIDFKERKELSLNIAVHNIKLDLIQKLFNSTFLQDQILNSKNDILILSETENYKKRIIYKQLLNEYNYSDFMLFFLRVDHVYNGYIILFKDKSQKTFTKTDKDIIANTKDYISIEYYNYLSYLKLKSLNDLLINQTNYFPIGIIIMKDRLSFSYANETARIYMEEIGISSQKFFGVFYNSYILSEVNFDMNSLGKKHTIRYKNFIFSIVPLNPFTDSNSIDLEKFKHSLDHTKLFNKAPDITSYIYVLKDELTSLRLDKDSYDEYSFSKREREIIDLLLLGNDNKQISQQLGISINTVRVHMQKIYRKTDATNMAELLFKIKKD
;
A
#
# COMPACT_ATOMS: atom_id res chain seq x y z
N MET A 1 15.85 34.61 -24.64
CA MET A 1 16.25 33.24 -24.98
C MET A 1 17.11 32.77 -23.83
N LEU A 2 16.80 31.59 -23.29
CA LEU A 2 17.59 30.99 -22.21
C LEU A 2 19.01 30.70 -22.71
N ASP A 3 20.00 30.92 -21.84
CA ASP A 3 21.38 30.56 -22.15
C ASP A 3 21.72 29.12 -21.72
N SER A 4 22.94 28.68 -22.00
CA SER A 4 23.39 27.32 -21.64
C SER A 4 23.39 27.07 -20.13
N GLU A 5 23.67 28.10 -19.33
CA GLU A 5 23.71 28.01 -17.87
C GLU A 5 22.30 27.82 -17.30
N ASP A 6 21.31 28.54 -17.86
CA ASP A 6 19.89 28.40 -17.52
C ASP A 6 19.39 26.97 -17.79
N TYR A 7 19.68 26.42 -18.97
CA TYR A 7 19.30 25.04 -19.31
C TYR A 7 19.95 24.01 -18.38
N LYS A 8 21.21 24.24 -17.99
CA LYS A 8 21.93 23.39 -17.05
C LYS A 8 21.24 23.41 -15.68
N LYS A 9 20.88 24.58 -15.16
CA LYS A 9 20.14 24.72 -13.89
C LYS A 9 18.78 24.04 -13.95
N ILE A 10 18.04 24.21 -15.05
CA ILE A 10 16.75 23.56 -15.27
C ILE A 10 16.88 22.03 -15.24
N ASN A 11 17.90 21.46 -15.89
CA ASN A 11 18.11 20.01 -15.90
C ASN A 11 18.49 19.48 -14.51
N ILE A 12 19.41 20.17 -13.81
CA ILE A 12 19.77 19.82 -12.42
C ILE A 12 18.52 19.86 -11.52
N PHE A 13 17.66 20.87 -11.68
CA PHE A 13 16.41 20.99 -10.95
C PHE A 13 15.46 19.82 -11.25
N LYS A 14 15.27 19.43 -12.51
CA LYS A 14 14.43 18.29 -12.90
C LYS A 14 14.93 16.98 -12.30
N ASP A 15 16.23 16.73 -12.40
CA ASP A 15 16.87 15.54 -11.81
C ASP A 15 16.77 15.51 -10.29
N PHE A 16 16.80 16.68 -9.64
CA PHE A 16 16.57 16.79 -8.20
C PHE A 16 15.13 16.39 -7.85
N VAL A 17 14.12 16.92 -8.55
CA VAL A 17 12.71 16.62 -8.27
C VAL A 17 12.40 15.13 -8.49
N ASN A 18 12.97 14.49 -9.52
CA ASN A 18 12.74 13.07 -9.84
C ASN A 18 13.27 12.09 -8.77
N ARG A 19 14.52 12.29 -8.31
CA ARG A 19 15.27 11.32 -7.50
C ARG A 19 14.62 10.94 -6.17
N TYR A 20 13.66 11.73 -5.68
CA TYR A 20 13.05 11.56 -4.37
C TYR A 20 11.58 11.12 -4.43
N HIS A 21 11.11 10.59 -5.56
CA HIS A 21 9.76 10.03 -5.68
C HIS A 21 9.52 8.78 -4.81
N PHE A 22 10.57 8.02 -4.46
CA PHE A 22 10.44 6.68 -3.89
C PHE A 22 11.26 6.39 -2.63
N LYS A 23 12.02 7.34 -2.07
CA LYS A 23 13.00 7.03 -1.00
C LYS A 23 12.72 7.55 0.40
N ASP A 24 11.78 8.46 0.60
CA ASP A 24 11.70 9.17 1.88
C ASP A 24 10.47 8.76 2.69
N SER A 25 10.68 7.84 3.64
CA SER A 25 9.82 7.68 4.82
C SER A 25 10.05 8.81 5.83
N GLU A 26 11.14 9.56 5.70
CA GLU A 26 11.52 10.65 6.60
C GLU A 26 12.09 11.81 5.78
N PHE A 27 11.83 13.03 6.21
CA PHE A 27 12.29 14.31 5.65
C PHE A 27 11.49 14.95 4.49
N THR A 28 10.40 15.62 4.89
CA THR A 28 9.71 16.74 4.20
C THR A 28 8.87 16.38 2.96
N GLY A 29 7.58 16.72 2.98
CA GLY A 29 6.67 16.46 1.85
C GLY A 29 7.12 17.12 0.54
N PHE A 30 6.75 16.53 -0.61
CA PHE A 30 7.13 16.93 -1.98
C PHE A 30 7.22 18.45 -2.19
N ARG A 31 6.18 19.18 -1.76
CA ARG A 31 6.10 20.64 -1.91
C ARG A 31 7.24 21.39 -1.22
N LYS A 32 7.64 20.99 -0.02
CA LYS A 32 8.74 21.63 0.73
C LYS A 32 10.07 21.43 -0.01
N ARG A 33 10.31 20.24 -0.56
CA ARG A 33 11.52 19.94 -1.34
C ARG A 33 11.58 20.77 -2.62
N VAL A 34 10.47 20.84 -3.36
CA VAL A 34 10.39 21.69 -4.55
C VAL A 34 10.63 23.16 -4.19
N SER A 35 10.04 23.66 -3.09
CA SER A 35 10.28 25.04 -2.64
C SER A 35 11.74 25.32 -2.29
N ILE A 36 12.44 24.37 -1.66
CA ILE A 36 13.88 24.49 -1.38
C ILE A 36 14.69 24.46 -2.68
N ALA A 37 14.41 23.51 -3.59
CA ALA A 37 15.12 23.38 -4.86
C ALA A 37 14.96 24.61 -5.76
N LEU A 38 13.78 25.23 -5.76
CA LEU A 38 13.55 26.51 -6.44
C LEU A 38 14.47 27.61 -5.90
N GLY A 39 14.73 27.63 -4.58
CA GLY A 39 15.67 28.55 -3.95
C GLY A 39 17.14 28.22 -4.20
N GLU A 40 17.53 26.97 -4.02
CA GLU A 40 18.94 26.58 -4.06
C GLU A 40 19.49 26.43 -5.49
N ILE A 41 18.67 25.96 -6.44
CA ILE A 41 19.10 25.66 -7.81
C ILE A 41 18.73 26.80 -8.78
N LEU A 42 17.51 27.34 -8.64
CA LEU A 42 17.00 28.39 -9.52
C LEU A 42 17.05 29.80 -8.90
N HIS A 43 17.55 29.93 -7.66
CA HIS A 43 17.71 31.20 -6.93
C HIS A 43 16.40 31.97 -6.64
N TYR A 44 15.27 31.28 -6.60
CA TYR A 44 13.99 31.82 -6.13
C TYR A 44 13.83 31.54 -4.63
N HIS A 45 14.42 32.38 -3.80
CA HIS A 45 14.54 32.10 -2.36
C HIS A 45 13.25 32.25 -1.55
N HIS A 46 12.23 32.92 -2.07
CA HIS A 46 10.98 33.22 -1.37
C HIS A 46 9.82 32.52 -2.07
N VAL A 47 9.39 31.36 -1.54
CA VAL A 47 8.46 30.45 -2.22
C VAL A 47 7.32 30.04 -1.32
N ILE A 48 6.10 30.08 -1.85
CA ILE A 48 4.92 29.39 -1.33
C ILE A 48 4.51 28.34 -2.35
N PHE A 49 4.30 27.10 -1.92
CA PHE A 49 3.74 26.03 -2.74
C PHE A 49 2.48 25.49 -2.05
N GLY A 50 1.31 25.75 -2.61
CA GLY A 50 0.03 25.29 -2.09
C GLY A 50 -0.73 24.29 -2.95
N TYR A 51 -1.77 23.73 -2.33
CA TYR A 51 -2.77 22.86 -2.96
C TYR A 51 -3.98 23.66 -3.45
N ILE A 52 -4.74 23.13 -4.41
CA ILE A 52 -5.99 23.76 -4.89
C ILE A 52 -7.19 22.95 -4.42
N ASP A 53 -8.04 23.57 -3.60
CA ASP A 53 -9.22 22.91 -3.00
C ASP A 53 -10.34 22.72 -4.03
N PHE A 54 -10.72 23.80 -4.72
CA PHE A 54 -11.74 23.77 -5.77
C PHE A 54 -11.13 23.99 -7.14
N LYS A 55 -10.87 22.87 -7.82
CA LYS A 55 -10.12 22.82 -9.08
C LYS A 55 -10.71 23.67 -10.20
N GLU A 56 -12.04 23.77 -10.26
CA GLU A 56 -12.76 24.58 -11.26
C GLU A 56 -12.59 26.09 -11.04
N ARG A 57 -12.46 26.51 -9.77
CA ARG A 57 -12.36 27.93 -9.37
C ARG A 57 -10.94 28.38 -9.04
N LYS A 58 -9.96 27.48 -9.15
CA LYS A 58 -8.55 27.70 -8.76
C LYS A 58 -8.41 28.27 -7.35
N GLU A 59 -9.25 27.82 -6.43
CA GLU A 59 -9.23 28.31 -5.05
C GLU A 59 -7.95 27.86 -4.33
N LEU A 60 -7.18 28.81 -3.82
CA LEU A 60 -5.90 28.57 -3.19
C LEU A 60 -6.10 28.07 -1.75
N SER A 61 -5.69 26.84 -1.47
CA SER A 61 -5.76 26.26 -0.13
C SER A 61 -4.72 26.86 0.82
N LEU A 62 -5.04 26.89 2.12
CA LEU A 62 -4.11 27.14 3.23
C LEU A 62 -3.17 25.96 3.49
N ASN A 63 -3.40 24.80 2.87
CA ASN A 63 -2.48 23.69 2.90
C ASN A 63 -1.26 24.01 2.02
N ILE A 64 -0.23 24.63 2.61
CA ILE A 64 0.94 25.17 1.92
C ILE A 64 2.28 24.66 2.49
N ALA A 65 3.32 24.67 1.66
CA ALA A 65 4.71 24.57 2.06
C ALA A 65 5.44 25.87 1.71
N VAL A 66 6.35 26.33 2.57
CA VAL A 66 7.00 27.64 2.43
C VAL A 66 8.52 27.55 2.51
N HIS A 67 9.21 28.42 1.80
CA HIS A 67 10.66 28.61 1.85
C HIS A 67 10.98 30.10 1.95
N ASN A 68 11.64 30.51 3.05
CA ASN A 68 11.96 31.89 3.43
C ASN A 68 10.82 32.91 3.36
N ILE A 69 9.61 32.52 3.78
CA ILE A 69 8.46 33.42 3.88
C ILE A 69 8.07 33.61 5.36
N LYS A 70 7.81 34.86 5.77
CA LYS A 70 7.31 35.19 7.11
C LYS A 70 5.85 34.80 7.28
N LEU A 71 5.48 34.32 8.48
CA LEU A 71 4.11 33.88 8.79
C LEU A 71 3.08 35.00 8.63
N ASP A 72 3.41 36.22 9.07
CA ASP A 72 2.49 37.36 9.01
C ASP A 72 2.11 37.72 7.56
N LEU A 73 3.06 37.58 6.61
CA LEU A 73 2.79 37.77 5.19
C LEU A 73 1.78 36.73 4.67
N ILE A 74 1.93 35.47 5.09
CA ILE A 74 1.05 34.38 4.70
C ILE A 74 -0.36 34.67 5.21
N GLN A 75 -0.50 34.99 6.50
CA GLN A 75 -1.80 35.32 7.09
C GLN A 75 -2.47 36.48 6.34
N LYS A 76 -1.71 37.55 6.07
CA LYS A 76 -2.24 38.71 5.33
C LYS A 76 -2.63 38.37 3.89
N LEU A 77 -1.86 37.52 3.22
CA LEU A 77 -2.12 37.08 1.84
C LEU A 77 -3.44 36.33 1.76
N PHE A 78 -3.65 35.31 2.60
CA PHE A 78 -4.83 34.45 2.53
C PHE A 78 -6.08 35.05 3.19
N ASN A 79 -5.94 36.01 4.09
CA ASN A 79 -7.08 36.76 4.65
C ASN A 79 -7.54 37.91 3.73
N SER A 80 -6.79 38.21 2.67
CA SER A 80 -7.18 39.25 1.72
C SER A 80 -8.19 38.73 0.71
N THR A 81 -9.33 39.42 0.56
CA THR A 81 -10.29 39.22 -0.54
C THR A 81 -9.66 39.40 -1.93
N PHE A 82 -8.47 39.99 -1.97
CA PHE A 82 -7.70 40.33 -3.16
C PHE A 82 -7.38 39.15 -4.09
N LEU A 83 -7.11 37.95 -3.55
CA LEU A 83 -6.81 36.78 -4.38
C LEU A 83 -8.02 36.35 -5.23
N GLN A 84 -9.25 36.58 -4.75
CA GLN A 84 -10.45 35.96 -5.31
C GLN A 84 -10.97 36.61 -6.61
N ASP A 85 -10.73 37.90 -6.86
CA ASP A 85 -11.48 38.61 -7.92
C ASP A 85 -10.74 38.93 -9.23
N GLN A 86 -9.40 39.03 -9.26
CA GLN A 86 -8.69 39.50 -10.47
C GLN A 86 -7.51 38.65 -10.97
N ILE A 87 -6.92 37.79 -10.12
CA ILE A 87 -5.70 37.02 -10.47
C ILE A 87 -6.03 35.58 -10.85
N LEU A 88 -7.00 34.96 -10.19
CA LEU A 88 -7.34 33.55 -10.40
C LEU A 88 -8.16 33.33 -11.68
N ASN A 89 -8.90 34.33 -12.15
CA ASN A 89 -9.76 34.22 -13.35
C ASN A 89 -9.01 34.31 -14.69
N SER A 90 -7.68 34.42 -14.66
CA SER A 90 -6.84 34.41 -15.85
C SER A 90 -6.85 33.04 -16.55
N LYS A 91 -6.95 33.03 -17.89
CA LYS A 91 -6.69 31.85 -18.74
C LYS A 91 -5.23 31.41 -18.69
N ASN A 92 -4.31 32.31 -18.36
CA ASN A 92 -2.88 32.03 -18.29
C ASN A 92 -2.53 31.31 -16.99
N ASP A 93 -1.68 30.30 -17.10
CA ASP A 93 -1.17 29.53 -15.96
C ASP A 93 -0.05 30.25 -15.20
N ILE A 94 0.52 31.33 -15.74
CA ILE A 94 1.59 32.12 -15.14
C ILE A 94 1.15 33.58 -15.11
N LEU A 95 1.21 34.19 -13.93
CA LEU A 95 0.88 35.59 -13.67
C LEU A 95 2.05 36.26 -12.97
N ILE A 96 2.47 37.41 -13.50
CA ILE A 96 3.51 38.26 -12.92
C ILE A 96 2.88 39.61 -12.60
N LEU A 97 3.01 40.08 -11.36
CA LEU A 97 2.38 41.33 -10.98
C LEU A 97 2.94 42.53 -11.75
N SER A 98 4.26 42.60 -11.93
CA SER A 98 4.90 43.70 -12.67
C SER A 98 4.50 43.81 -14.14
N GLU A 99 3.96 42.74 -14.75
CA GLU A 99 3.42 42.76 -16.12
C GLU A 99 2.03 43.43 -16.18
N THR A 100 1.37 43.66 -15.05
CA THR A 100 0.05 44.29 -15.00
C THR A 100 0.16 45.83 -15.05
N GLU A 101 -0.79 46.47 -15.74
CA GLU A 101 -0.84 47.93 -15.80
C GLU A 101 -0.92 48.56 -14.41
N ASN A 102 -0.13 49.62 -14.20
CA ASN A 102 -0.09 50.39 -12.96
C ASN A 102 0.07 49.52 -11.69
N TYR A 103 0.80 48.40 -11.77
CA TYR A 103 0.85 47.42 -10.67
C TYR A 103 1.23 48.01 -9.31
N LYS A 104 2.12 49.01 -9.25
CA LYS A 104 2.50 49.70 -8.01
C LYS A 104 1.34 50.46 -7.34
N LYS A 105 0.29 50.78 -8.08
CA LYS A 105 -0.93 51.41 -7.55
C LYS A 105 -1.90 50.38 -6.97
N ARG A 106 -1.77 49.09 -7.33
CA ARG A 106 -2.67 48.02 -6.89
C ARG A 106 -2.56 47.78 -5.38
N ILE A 107 -3.67 47.35 -4.80
CA ILE A 107 -3.80 47.10 -3.36
C ILE A 107 -2.78 46.05 -2.90
N ILE A 108 -2.59 44.95 -3.63
CA ILE A 108 -1.58 43.93 -3.28
C ILE A 108 -0.17 44.47 -3.21
N TYR A 109 0.22 45.37 -4.12
CA TYR A 109 1.55 45.95 -4.05
C TYR A 109 1.67 46.83 -2.80
N LYS A 110 0.71 47.74 -2.59
CA LYS A 110 0.77 48.73 -1.50
C LYS A 110 0.66 48.11 -0.11
N GLN A 111 -0.28 47.18 0.07
CA GLN A 111 -0.64 46.63 1.38
C GLN A 111 0.03 45.29 1.70
N LEU A 112 0.61 44.60 0.71
CA LEU A 112 1.24 43.30 0.92
C LEU A 112 2.72 43.32 0.53
N LEU A 113 3.08 43.57 -0.73
CA LEU A 113 4.49 43.50 -1.13
C LEU A 113 5.34 44.61 -0.50
N ASN A 114 4.90 45.86 -0.59
CA ASN A 114 5.68 47.03 -0.18
C ASN A 114 5.96 47.04 1.33
N GLU A 115 4.99 46.62 2.13
CA GLU A 115 5.07 46.50 3.59
C GLU A 115 6.08 45.42 4.03
N TYR A 116 6.13 44.31 3.29
CA TYR A 116 7.00 43.18 3.59
C TYR A 116 8.32 43.18 2.79
N ASN A 117 8.68 44.32 2.19
CA ASN A 117 9.93 44.54 1.46
C ASN A 117 10.10 43.72 0.16
N TYR A 118 9.01 43.33 -0.48
CA TYR A 118 9.01 42.70 -1.80
C TYR A 118 8.75 43.74 -2.91
N SER A 119 9.37 43.51 -4.08
CA SER A 119 9.20 44.32 -5.29
C SER A 119 8.16 43.73 -6.24
N ASP A 120 8.01 42.41 -6.26
CA ASP A 120 7.21 41.70 -7.25
C ASP A 120 6.82 40.30 -6.78
N PHE A 121 5.84 39.69 -7.44
CA PHE A 121 5.53 38.26 -7.29
C PHE A 121 5.19 37.61 -8.64
N MET A 122 5.48 36.32 -8.75
CA MET A 122 5.02 35.44 -9.82
C MET A 122 4.18 34.31 -9.23
N LEU A 123 2.92 34.19 -9.65
CA LEU A 123 2.05 33.05 -9.35
C LEU A 123 1.97 32.16 -10.58
N PHE A 124 2.13 30.85 -10.40
CA PHE A 124 1.82 29.91 -11.45
C PHE A 124 1.09 28.67 -10.94
N PHE A 125 0.26 28.12 -11.82
CA PHE A 125 -0.60 26.98 -11.54
C PHE A 125 -0.01 25.69 -12.09
N LEU A 126 -0.18 24.63 -11.31
CA LEU A 126 0.23 23.27 -11.67
C LEU A 126 -1.01 22.49 -12.12
N ARG A 127 -1.01 22.04 -13.38
CA ARG A 127 -2.13 21.28 -13.95
C ARG A 127 -1.66 20.09 -14.79
N VAL A 128 -2.44 19.03 -14.76
CA VAL A 128 -2.31 17.84 -15.62
C VAL A 128 -3.69 17.56 -16.19
N ASP A 129 -3.81 17.33 -17.51
CA ASP A 129 -5.08 17.05 -18.21
C ASP A 129 -6.20 18.05 -17.87
N HIS A 130 -5.87 19.34 -17.83
CA HIS A 130 -6.77 20.47 -17.47
C HIS A 130 -7.19 20.54 -15.99
N VAL A 131 -6.72 19.62 -15.17
CA VAL A 131 -7.03 19.57 -13.74
C VAL A 131 -5.96 20.31 -12.95
N TYR A 132 -6.34 21.39 -12.28
CA TYR A 132 -5.45 22.14 -11.40
C TYR A 132 -5.25 21.38 -10.07
N ASN A 133 -4.00 21.08 -9.74
CA ASN A 133 -3.65 20.29 -8.55
C ASN A 133 -2.88 21.11 -7.50
N GLY A 134 -2.25 22.21 -7.90
CA GLY A 134 -1.51 23.08 -6.99
C GLY A 134 -1.12 24.41 -7.61
N TYR A 135 -0.45 25.23 -6.83
CA TYR A 135 0.07 26.53 -7.23
C TYR A 135 1.39 26.82 -6.54
N ILE A 136 2.19 27.69 -7.16
CA ILE A 136 3.44 28.20 -6.59
C ILE A 136 3.46 29.72 -6.73
N ILE A 137 3.83 30.40 -5.64
CA ILE A 137 4.06 31.85 -5.60
C ILE A 137 5.54 32.08 -5.30
N LEU A 138 6.21 32.79 -6.18
CA LEU A 138 7.58 33.27 -6.03
C LEU A 138 7.56 34.76 -5.74
N PHE A 139 8.40 35.21 -4.83
CA PHE A 139 8.58 36.64 -4.54
C PHE A 139 9.99 37.08 -4.88
N LYS A 140 10.12 38.36 -5.29
CA LYS A 140 11.41 39.03 -5.37
C LYS A 140 11.46 40.17 -4.37
N ASP A 141 12.56 40.27 -3.64
CA ASP A 141 12.81 41.34 -2.69
C ASP A 141 13.01 42.69 -3.39
N LYS A 142 12.91 43.80 -2.65
CA LYS A 142 13.25 45.13 -3.18
C LYS A 142 14.72 45.31 -3.56
N SER A 143 15.62 44.47 -3.03
CA SER A 143 17.01 44.40 -3.45
C SER A 143 17.17 43.81 -4.86
N GLN A 144 16.17 43.09 -5.34
CA GLN A 144 16.15 42.42 -6.64
C GLN A 144 15.34 43.23 -7.66
N LYS A 145 15.66 43.07 -8.94
CA LYS A 145 14.82 43.57 -10.04
C LYS A 145 13.54 42.74 -10.13
N THR A 146 12.48 43.28 -10.73
CA THR A 146 11.22 42.56 -11.00
C THR A 146 11.46 41.28 -11.83
N PHE A 147 10.45 40.41 -11.92
CA PHE A 147 10.54 39.26 -12.80
C PHE A 147 10.71 39.70 -14.27
N THR A 148 11.58 38.98 -14.96
CA THR A 148 11.99 39.24 -16.34
C THR A 148 11.39 38.20 -17.26
N LYS A 149 11.51 38.42 -18.58
CA LYS A 149 11.13 37.42 -19.58
C LYS A 149 11.92 36.11 -19.41
N THR A 150 13.20 36.19 -19.03
CA THR A 150 14.03 35.02 -18.74
C THR A 150 13.49 34.22 -17.57
N ASP A 151 13.08 34.89 -16.48
CA ASP A 151 12.47 34.20 -15.33
C ASP A 151 11.20 33.44 -15.76
N LYS A 152 10.37 34.09 -16.59
CA LYS A 152 9.15 33.48 -17.15
C LYS A 152 9.47 32.28 -18.02
N ASP A 153 10.50 32.36 -18.86
CA ASP A 153 10.96 31.27 -19.72
C ASP A 153 11.50 30.09 -18.87
N ILE A 154 12.25 30.34 -17.80
CA ILE A 154 12.72 29.31 -16.86
C ILE A 154 11.52 28.58 -16.24
N ILE A 155 10.57 29.32 -15.68
CA ILE A 155 9.38 28.74 -15.05
C ILE A 155 8.50 28.00 -16.06
N ALA A 156 8.34 28.52 -17.28
CA ALA A 156 7.62 27.82 -18.33
C ALA A 156 8.24 26.45 -18.65
N ASN A 157 9.58 26.32 -18.60
CA ASN A 157 10.30 25.08 -18.87
C ASN A 157 10.34 24.08 -17.70
N THR A 158 9.99 24.51 -16.49
CA THR A 158 9.95 23.66 -15.28
C THR A 158 8.54 23.37 -14.77
N LYS A 159 7.56 24.25 -15.02
CA LYS A 159 6.20 24.17 -14.49
C LYS A 159 5.51 22.85 -14.84
N ASP A 160 5.56 22.43 -16.09
CA ASP A 160 4.87 21.21 -16.54
C ASP A 160 5.50 19.96 -15.91
N TYR A 161 6.82 19.97 -15.76
CA TYR A 161 7.55 18.92 -15.05
C TYR A 161 7.11 18.83 -13.58
N ILE A 162 7.11 19.96 -12.85
CA ILE A 162 6.63 20.00 -11.46
C ILE A 162 5.16 19.54 -11.37
N SER A 163 4.34 19.87 -12.38
CA SER A 163 2.93 19.50 -12.41
C SER A 163 2.71 17.99 -12.49
N ILE A 164 3.44 17.31 -13.39
CA ILE A 164 3.39 15.85 -13.57
C ILE A 164 3.86 15.15 -12.29
N GLU A 165 5.02 15.55 -11.77
CA GLU A 165 5.60 14.93 -10.57
C GLU A 165 4.72 15.15 -9.35
N TYR A 166 4.14 16.35 -9.19
CA TYR A 166 3.22 16.61 -8.09
C TYR A 166 1.93 15.79 -8.20
N TYR A 167 1.40 15.62 -9.42
CA TYR A 167 0.26 14.75 -9.67
C TYR A 167 0.56 13.28 -9.32
N ASN A 168 1.71 12.77 -9.74
CA ASN A 168 2.17 11.42 -9.42
C ASN A 168 2.30 11.23 -7.91
N TYR A 169 2.86 12.22 -7.21
CA TYR A 169 2.96 12.23 -5.75
C TYR A 169 1.58 12.17 -5.06
N LEU A 170 0.63 12.99 -5.49
CA LEU A 170 -0.74 12.98 -4.94
C LEU A 170 -1.44 11.64 -5.19
N SER A 171 -1.28 11.07 -6.38
CA SER A 171 -1.82 9.75 -6.74
C SER A 171 -1.22 8.64 -5.89
N TYR A 172 0.09 8.67 -5.66
CA TYR A 172 0.78 7.75 -4.76
C TYR A 172 0.24 7.86 -3.32
N LEU A 173 0.10 9.07 -2.78
CA LEU A 173 -0.44 9.27 -1.44
C LEU A 173 -1.86 8.73 -1.30
N LYS A 174 -2.70 8.94 -2.31
CA LYS A 174 -4.07 8.41 -2.35
C LYS A 174 -4.06 6.88 -2.29
N LEU A 175 -3.25 6.23 -3.12
CA LEU A 175 -3.12 4.77 -3.15
C LEU A 175 -2.57 4.23 -1.82
N LYS A 176 -1.54 4.88 -1.26
CA LYS A 176 -0.96 4.51 0.03
C LYS A 176 -1.98 4.60 1.15
N SER A 177 -2.72 5.71 1.24
CA SER A 177 -3.74 5.90 2.28
C SER A 177 -4.88 4.87 2.17
N LEU A 178 -5.31 4.53 0.95
CA LEU A 178 -6.31 3.48 0.73
C LEU A 178 -5.76 2.10 1.15
N ASN A 179 -4.53 1.80 0.79
CA ASN A 179 -3.87 0.55 1.18
C ASN A 179 -3.72 0.44 2.70
N ASP A 180 -3.28 1.51 3.38
CA ASP A 180 -3.15 1.56 4.83
C ASP A 180 -4.51 1.37 5.53
N LEU A 181 -5.58 1.97 4.99
CA LEU A 181 -6.94 1.75 5.47
C LEU A 181 -7.34 0.28 5.35
N LEU A 182 -7.17 -0.33 4.18
CA LEU A 182 -7.51 -1.74 3.94
C LEU A 182 -6.73 -2.67 4.85
N ILE A 183 -5.41 -2.45 4.99
CA ILE A 183 -4.53 -3.17 5.90
C ILE A 183 -5.05 -3.08 7.34
N ASN A 184 -5.37 -1.88 7.82
CA ASN A 184 -5.87 -1.70 9.18
C ASN A 184 -7.22 -2.40 9.42
N GLN A 185 -8.10 -2.45 8.41
CA GLN A 185 -9.36 -3.19 8.52
C GLN A 185 -9.13 -4.71 8.72
N THR A 186 -8.06 -5.28 8.14
CA THR A 186 -7.76 -6.71 8.31
C THR A 186 -7.43 -7.11 9.74
N ASN A 187 -7.01 -6.17 10.61
CA ASN A 187 -6.72 -6.47 12.01
C ASN A 187 -7.98 -6.79 12.83
N TYR A 188 -9.17 -6.42 12.35
CA TYR A 188 -10.44 -6.76 13.01
C TYR A 188 -10.97 -8.13 12.59
N PHE A 189 -10.34 -8.81 11.63
CA PHE A 189 -10.79 -10.12 11.22
C PHE A 189 -10.32 -11.21 12.20
N PRO A 190 -11.18 -12.19 12.53
CA PRO A 190 -10.83 -13.32 13.39
C PRO A 190 -9.91 -14.34 12.71
N ILE A 191 -9.38 -14.00 11.53
CA ILE A 191 -8.53 -14.85 10.70
C ILE A 191 -7.16 -14.19 10.56
N GLY A 192 -6.10 -14.99 10.61
CA GLY A 192 -4.78 -14.53 10.24
C GLY A 192 -4.70 -14.32 8.73
N ILE A 193 -4.17 -13.19 8.29
CA ILE A 193 -3.88 -12.91 6.89
C ILE A 193 -2.40 -12.66 6.76
N ILE A 194 -1.73 -13.44 5.90
CA ILE A 194 -0.34 -13.25 5.50
C ILE A 194 -0.32 -13.06 3.98
N ILE A 195 0.42 -12.05 3.52
CA ILE A 195 0.68 -11.79 2.10
C ILE A 195 2.17 -12.03 1.86
N MET A 196 2.44 -13.00 0.99
CA MET A 196 3.77 -13.25 0.45
C MET A 196 3.84 -12.57 -0.91
N LYS A 197 4.83 -11.71 -1.13
CA LYS A 197 5.00 -11.03 -2.43
C LYS A 197 5.58 -11.99 -3.47
N ASP A 198 6.48 -12.87 -3.04
CA ASP A 198 7.04 -13.98 -3.82
C ASP A 198 7.31 -15.19 -2.89
N ARG A 199 7.97 -16.24 -3.42
CA ARG A 199 8.28 -17.47 -2.67
C ARG A 199 9.12 -17.25 -1.40
N LEU A 200 9.87 -16.16 -1.32
CA LEU A 200 10.83 -15.88 -0.25
C LEU A 200 10.51 -14.57 0.49
N SER A 201 9.83 -13.62 -0.14
CA SER A 201 9.59 -12.28 0.41
C SER A 201 8.24 -12.18 1.10
N PHE A 202 8.31 -12.01 2.41
CA PHE A 202 7.19 -11.59 3.23
C PHE A 202 6.83 -10.13 2.91
N SER A 203 5.55 -9.86 2.69
CA SER A 203 5.03 -8.51 2.42
C SER A 203 4.27 -7.95 3.62
N TYR A 204 3.32 -8.74 4.15
CA TYR A 204 2.39 -8.27 5.18
C TYR A 204 1.83 -9.41 6.02
N ALA A 205 1.55 -9.13 7.29
CA ALA A 205 0.70 -9.94 8.16
C ALA A 205 -0.14 -9.04 9.07
N ASN A 206 -1.43 -9.36 9.18
CA ASN A 206 -2.31 -8.73 10.17
C ASN A 206 -1.96 -9.21 11.59
N GLU A 207 -2.50 -8.54 12.59
CA GLU A 207 -2.16 -8.83 14.00
C GLU A 207 -2.54 -10.27 14.40
N THR A 208 -3.72 -10.73 13.98
CA THR A 208 -4.18 -12.10 14.21
C THR A 208 -3.20 -13.15 13.66
N ALA A 209 -2.66 -12.95 12.45
CA ALA A 209 -1.66 -13.86 11.89
C ALA A 209 -0.36 -13.87 12.70
N ARG A 210 0.06 -12.72 13.24
CA ARG A 210 1.28 -12.64 14.06
C ARG A 210 1.13 -13.42 15.35
N ILE A 211 0.00 -13.27 16.03
CA ILE A 211 -0.34 -14.04 17.23
C ILE A 211 -0.33 -15.53 16.91
N TYR A 212 -0.98 -15.95 15.83
CA TYR A 212 -1.03 -17.36 15.43
C TYR A 212 0.35 -17.92 15.07
N MET A 213 1.19 -17.14 14.38
CA MET A 213 2.56 -17.54 14.05
C MET A 213 3.45 -17.63 15.29
N GLU A 214 3.26 -16.75 16.27
CA GLU A 214 3.95 -16.80 17.56
C GLU A 214 3.56 -18.07 18.36
N GLU A 215 2.27 -18.44 18.41
CA GLU A 215 1.82 -19.70 19.01
C GLU A 215 2.48 -20.94 18.36
N ILE A 216 2.78 -20.86 17.06
CA ILE A 216 3.48 -21.91 16.32
C ILE A 216 4.99 -21.94 16.65
N GLY A 217 5.53 -20.90 17.29
CA GLY A 217 6.94 -20.75 17.66
C GLY A 217 7.73 -19.81 16.73
N ILE A 218 7.05 -18.97 15.95
CA ILE A 218 7.65 -18.05 14.98
C ILE A 218 7.31 -16.61 15.39
N SER A 219 8.03 -16.08 16.38
CA SER A 219 7.76 -14.74 16.93
C SER A 219 8.26 -13.59 16.03
N SER A 220 9.19 -13.83 15.11
CA SER A 220 9.72 -12.78 14.22
C SER A 220 9.21 -12.93 12.80
N GLN A 221 8.62 -11.85 12.27
CA GLN A 221 8.14 -11.76 10.88
C GLN A 221 9.23 -12.04 9.84
N LYS A 222 10.51 -11.81 10.19
CA LYS A 222 11.66 -12.13 9.31
C LYS A 222 11.71 -13.62 8.94
N PHE A 223 11.15 -14.50 9.78
CA PHE A 223 11.10 -15.94 9.53
C PHE A 223 9.84 -16.40 8.81
N PHE A 224 8.85 -15.53 8.54
CA PHE A 224 7.60 -15.94 7.89
C PHE A 224 7.86 -16.48 6.48
N GLY A 225 8.76 -15.84 5.72
CA GLY A 225 9.15 -16.33 4.40
C GLY A 225 9.90 -17.68 4.46
N VAL A 226 10.76 -17.87 5.47
CA VAL A 226 11.45 -19.15 5.68
C VAL A 226 10.45 -20.25 6.02
N PHE A 227 9.51 -19.98 6.93
CA PHE A 227 8.45 -20.93 7.26
C PHE A 227 7.61 -21.29 6.04
N TYR A 228 7.17 -20.28 5.29
CA TYR A 228 6.39 -20.49 4.08
C TYR A 228 7.14 -21.37 3.08
N ASN A 229 8.41 -21.09 2.82
CA ASN A 229 9.20 -21.86 1.86
C ASN A 229 9.48 -23.30 2.34
N SER A 230 9.86 -23.48 3.61
CA SER A 230 10.28 -24.79 4.12
C SER A 230 9.12 -25.74 4.47
N TYR A 231 8.00 -25.21 4.95
CA TYR A 231 6.90 -26.02 5.51
C TYR A 231 5.59 -25.91 4.75
N ILE A 232 5.38 -24.83 3.98
CA ILE A 232 4.14 -24.64 3.21
C ILE A 232 4.36 -24.96 1.73
N LEU A 233 5.36 -24.36 1.09
CA LEU A 233 5.65 -24.57 -0.33
C LEU A 233 6.11 -26.01 -0.64
N SER A 234 6.78 -26.69 0.30
CA SER A 234 7.21 -28.08 0.12
C SER A 234 6.04 -29.05 -0.02
N GLU A 235 4.85 -28.70 0.49
CA GLU A 235 3.64 -29.51 0.42
C GLU A 235 2.66 -29.09 -0.68
N VAL A 236 2.89 -27.95 -1.35
CA VAL A 236 2.04 -27.45 -2.46
C VAL A 236 2.79 -27.48 -3.78
N ASN A 237 2.32 -28.29 -4.74
CA ASN A 237 2.77 -28.19 -6.13
C ASN A 237 2.17 -26.94 -6.79
N PHE A 238 2.95 -25.85 -6.86
CA PHE A 238 2.58 -24.66 -7.63
C PHE A 238 2.88 -24.90 -9.12
N ASP A 239 1.85 -25.16 -9.92
CA ASP A 239 1.90 -25.22 -11.37
C ASP A 239 0.91 -24.19 -11.99
N MET A 240 0.92 -24.00 -13.31
CA MET A 240 0.00 -23.06 -13.98
C MET A 240 -1.48 -23.39 -13.71
N ASN A 241 -1.80 -24.64 -13.39
CA ASN A 241 -3.16 -25.09 -13.10
C ASN A 241 -3.58 -24.79 -11.65
N SER A 242 -2.64 -24.42 -10.78
CA SER A 242 -2.84 -24.14 -9.37
C SER A 242 -3.06 -22.65 -9.07
N LEU A 243 -2.78 -21.75 -10.03
CA LEU A 243 -3.04 -20.32 -9.92
C LEU A 243 -4.52 -20.02 -9.66
N GLY A 244 -4.81 -19.19 -8.67
CA GLY A 244 -6.16 -18.86 -8.21
C GLY A 244 -6.89 -20.00 -7.49
N LYS A 245 -6.32 -21.20 -7.39
CA LYS A 245 -6.89 -22.30 -6.63
C LYS A 245 -6.43 -22.26 -5.18
N LYS A 246 -7.36 -22.56 -4.29
CA LYS A 246 -7.08 -22.67 -2.85
C LYS A 246 -6.36 -24.00 -2.56
N HIS A 247 -5.20 -23.90 -1.93
CA HIS A 247 -4.47 -25.02 -1.32
C HIS A 247 -4.60 -24.94 0.19
N THR A 248 -4.87 -26.05 0.85
CA THR A 248 -5.05 -26.07 2.31
C THR A 248 -4.04 -27.01 2.93
N ILE A 249 -3.25 -26.51 3.88
CA ILE A 249 -2.28 -27.26 4.66
C ILE A 249 -2.63 -27.13 6.14
N ARG A 250 -2.43 -28.21 6.88
CA ARG A 250 -2.58 -28.21 8.34
C ARG A 250 -1.18 -28.27 8.95
N TYR A 251 -0.88 -27.33 9.84
CA TYR A 251 0.37 -27.32 10.59
C TYR A 251 0.04 -27.07 12.06
N LYS A 252 0.34 -28.06 12.91
CA LYS A 252 -0.13 -28.10 14.30
C LYS A 252 -1.65 -27.88 14.37
N ASN A 253 -2.11 -27.01 15.25
CA ASN A 253 -3.50 -26.61 15.46
C ASN A 253 -3.98 -25.49 14.53
N PHE A 254 -3.33 -25.30 13.37
CA PHE A 254 -3.67 -24.24 12.44
C PHE A 254 -3.88 -24.76 11.02
N ILE A 255 -4.82 -24.15 10.32
CA ILE A 255 -5.12 -24.40 8.92
C ILE A 255 -4.66 -23.20 8.10
N PHE A 256 -3.76 -23.45 7.16
CA PHE A 256 -3.22 -22.49 6.21
C PHE A 256 -3.90 -22.69 4.86
N SER A 257 -4.72 -21.71 4.46
CA SER A 257 -5.39 -21.66 3.16
C SER A 257 -4.63 -20.71 2.24
N ILE A 258 -3.83 -21.26 1.32
CA ILE A 258 -2.96 -20.53 0.41
C ILE A 258 -3.66 -20.35 -0.94
N VAL A 259 -3.66 -19.11 -1.43
CA VAL A 259 -4.22 -18.72 -2.73
C VAL A 259 -3.13 -17.97 -3.49
N PRO A 260 -2.44 -18.60 -4.45
CA PRO A 260 -1.53 -17.89 -5.35
C PRO A 260 -2.32 -17.00 -6.29
N LEU A 261 -1.99 -15.72 -6.30
CA LEU A 261 -2.51 -14.79 -7.30
C LEU A 261 -1.88 -15.03 -8.65
N ASN A 262 -2.70 -14.95 -9.68
CA ASN A 262 -2.23 -14.89 -11.05
C ASN A 262 -1.77 -13.45 -11.34
N PRO A 263 -0.49 -13.19 -11.66
CA PRO A 263 0.00 -11.84 -11.94
C PRO A 263 -0.62 -11.21 -13.21
N PHE A 264 -1.37 -11.99 -14.01
CA PHE A 264 -1.96 -11.56 -15.28
C PHE A 264 -3.44 -11.16 -15.21
N THR A 265 -4.04 -11.02 -14.03
CA THR A 265 -5.50 -10.82 -13.89
C THR A 265 -6.02 -9.44 -14.27
N ASP A 266 -5.16 -8.43 -14.43
CA ASP A 266 -5.59 -7.04 -14.68
C ASP A 266 -5.51 -6.59 -16.14
N SER A 267 -5.50 -7.51 -17.10
CA SER A 267 -5.68 -7.12 -18.50
C SER A 267 -6.54 -8.11 -19.24
N ASN A 268 -7.42 -7.59 -20.11
CA ASN A 268 -8.11 -8.29 -21.20
C ASN A 268 -7.09 -8.91 -22.19
N SER A 269 -6.16 -9.72 -21.71
CA SER A 269 -4.99 -10.10 -22.46
C SER A 269 -5.24 -11.42 -23.18
N ILE A 270 -5.36 -11.24 -24.50
CA ILE A 270 -4.92 -12.14 -25.57
C ILE A 270 -3.62 -12.91 -25.23
N ASP A 271 -2.82 -12.44 -24.25
CA ASP A 271 -1.61 -13.11 -23.77
C ASP A 271 -1.86 -14.40 -23.00
N LEU A 272 -2.97 -14.57 -22.25
CA LEU A 272 -3.18 -15.81 -21.49
C LEU A 272 -3.39 -17.04 -22.41
N GLU A 273 -4.06 -16.85 -23.54
CA GLU A 273 -4.22 -17.89 -24.57
C GLU A 273 -2.90 -18.16 -25.31
N LYS A 274 -2.15 -17.11 -25.66
CA LYS A 274 -0.80 -17.26 -26.25
C LYS A 274 0.17 -17.96 -25.30
N PHE A 275 0.05 -17.72 -23.99
CA PHE A 275 0.88 -18.34 -22.94
C PHE A 275 0.57 -19.83 -22.78
N LYS A 276 -0.72 -20.20 -22.82
CA LYS A 276 -1.19 -21.60 -22.79
C LYS A 276 -0.71 -22.42 -24.00
N HIS A 277 -0.47 -21.79 -25.13
CA HIS A 277 0.04 -22.46 -26.35
C HIS A 277 1.56 -22.55 -26.44
N SER A 278 2.32 -21.97 -25.49
CA SER A 278 3.78 -22.10 -25.48
C SER A 278 4.21 -23.47 -24.95
N LEU A 279 4.80 -24.30 -25.82
CA LEU A 279 5.17 -25.71 -25.61
C LEU A 279 6.18 -26.02 -24.48
N ASP A 280 6.66 -25.02 -23.74
CA ASP A 280 7.73 -25.19 -22.73
C ASP A 280 7.31 -24.63 -21.36
N HIS A 281 6.14 -25.06 -20.86
CA HIS A 281 5.53 -24.62 -19.60
C HIS A 281 6.44 -24.83 -18.37
N THR A 282 7.33 -25.82 -18.39
CA THR A 282 8.20 -26.19 -17.27
C THR A 282 9.45 -25.29 -17.15
N LYS A 283 9.98 -24.77 -18.26
CA LYS A 283 11.17 -23.88 -18.23
C LYS A 283 10.84 -22.43 -17.86
N LEU A 284 9.63 -21.96 -18.16
CA LEU A 284 9.17 -20.61 -17.82
C LEU A 284 8.73 -20.47 -16.35
N PHE A 285 8.20 -21.53 -15.74
CA PHE A 285 7.81 -21.52 -14.31
C PHE A 285 9.01 -21.43 -13.37
N ASN A 286 10.17 -21.99 -13.77
CA ASN A 286 11.44 -21.77 -13.07
C ASN A 286 11.94 -20.31 -13.14
N LYS A 287 11.33 -19.47 -14.00
CA LYS A 287 11.53 -18.02 -14.06
C LYS A 287 10.34 -17.22 -13.51
N ALA A 288 9.39 -17.85 -12.80
CA ALA A 288 8.28 -17.16 -12.13
C ALA A 288 8.52 -17.07 -10.61
N PRO A 289 9.53 -16.30 -10.14
CA PRO A 289 9.72 -16.06 -8.72
C PRO A 289 8.54 -15.25 -8.14
N ASP A 290 7.88 -14.40 -8.92
CA ASP A 290 7.01 -13.32 -8.40
C ASP A 290 5.51 -13.68 -8.31
N ILE A 291 5.18 -14.87 -7.82
CA ILE A 291 3.78 -15.22 -7.52
C ILE A 291 3.43 -14.71 -6.11
N THR A 292 2.65 -13.64 -6.05
CA THR A 292 2.08 -13.17 -4.79
C THR A 292 1.06 -14.18 -4.27
N SER A 293 1.13 -14.55 -2.99
CA SER A 293 0.20 -15.51 -2.39
C SER A 293 -0.49 -14.92 -1.17
N TYR A 294 -1.80 -15.06 -1.12
CA TYR A 294 -2.59 -14.82 0.08
C TYR A 294 -2.66 -16.09 0.91
N ILE A 295 -2.42 -15.97 2.20
CA ILE A 295 -2.47 -17.08 3.13
C ILE A 295 -3.43 -16.70 4.25
N TYR A 296 -4.53 -17.43 4.35
CA TYR A 296 -5.48 -17.30 5.45
C TYR A 296 -5.16 -18.36 6.49
N VAL A 297 -4.91 -17.92 7.72
CA VAL A 297 -4.56 -18.77 8.86
C VAL A 297 -5.76 -18.82 9.79
N LEU A 298 -6.29 -20.02 9.99
CA LEU A 298 -7.38 -20.29 10.92
C LEU A 298 -6.83 -21.14 12.06
N LYS A 299 -7.16 -20.77 13.30
CA LYS A 299 -6.92 -21.62 14.45
C LYS A 299 -7.98 -22.71 14.45
N ASP A 300 -7.53 -23.96 14.45
CA ASP A 300 -8.41 -25.10 14.57
C ASP A 300 -8.60 -25.43 16.06
N GLU A 301 -9.68 -24.90 16.64
CA GLU A 301 -10.07 -25.15 18.03
C GLU A 301 -10.43 -26.63 18.30
N LEU A 302 -10.55 -27.47 17.26
CA LEU A 302 -10.80 -28.90 17.43
C LEU A 302 -9.54 -29.64 17.93
N THR A 303 -8.34 -29.11 17.69
CA THR A 303 -7.08 -29.77 18.10
C THR A 303 -6.71 -29.57 19.58
N SER A 304 -7.35 -28.65 20.30
CA SER A 304 -7.21 -28.52 21.77
C SER A 304 -8.07 -29.50 22.57
N LEU A 305 -8.83 -30.36 21.88
CA LEU A 305 -9.59 -31.44 22.51
C LEU A 305 -8.60 -32.52 22.99
N ARG A 306 -8.14 -32.39 24.23
CA ARG A 306 -7.76 -33.56 25.02
C ARG A 306 -8.99 -33.97 25.80
N LEU A 307 -9.51 -35.15 25.50
CA LEU A 307 -10.57 -35.73 26.31
C LEU A 307 -9.97 -36.14 27.65
N ASP A 308 -10.58 -35.69 28.75
CA ASP A 308 -10.22 -36.16 30.08
C ASP A 308 -10.55 -37.66 30.19
N LYS A 309 -9.86 -38.37 31.10
CA LYS A 309 -10.08 -39.82 31.30
C LYS A 309 -11.57 -40.14 31.54
N ASP A 310 -12.26 -39.24 32.23
CA ASP A 310 -13.67 -39.37 32.58
C ASP A 310 -14.59 -39.36 31.35
N SER A 311 -14.27 -38.56 30.31
CA SER A 311 -15.05 -38.49 29.05
C SER A 311 -14.94 -39.77 28.21
N TYR A 312 -13.82 -40.49 28.32
CA TYR A 312 -13.65 -41.78 27.64
C TYR A 312 -14.39 -42.94 28.33
N ASP A 313 -14.59 -42.82 29.63
CA ASP A 313 -15.23 -43.85 30.45
C ASP A 313 -16.76 -43.78 30.35
N GLU A 314 -17.34 -42.59 30.14
CA GLU A 314 -18.79 -42.38 29.93
C GLU A 314 -19.36 -43.22 28.78
N TYR A 315 -18.68 -43.25 27.63
CA TYR A 315 -19.14 -43.99 26.44
C TYR A 315 -18.52 -45.40 26.31
N SER A 316 -17.75 -45.84 27.31
CA SER A 316 -17.09 -47.15 27.33
C SER A 316 -16.32 -47.46 26.04
N PHE A 317 -15.50 -46.52 25.57
CA PHE A 317 -14.67 -46.74 24.38
C PHE A 317 -13.59 -47.79 24.65
N SER A 318 -13.43 -48.72 23.72
CA SER A 318 -12.31 -49.66 23.73
C SER A 318 -10.99 -48.93 23.51
N LYS A 319 -9.88 -49.52 23.97
CA LYS A 319 -8.53 -48.96 23.78
C LYS A 319 -8.28 -48.52 22.33
N ARG A 320 -8.71 -49.35 21.36
CA ARG A 320 -8.53 -49.06 19.94
C ARG A 320 -9.41 -47.91 19.42
N GLU A 321 -10.62 -47.77 19.97
CA GLU A 321 -11.49 -46.64 19.65
C GLU A 321 -10.93 -45.33 20.24
N ARG A 322 -10.36 -45.37 21.45
CA ARG A 322 -9.68 -44.21 22.06
C ARG A 322 -8.49 -43.76 21.21
N GLU A 323 -7.63 -44.69 20.80
CA GLU A 323 -6.49 -44.39 19.90
C GLU A 323 -6.94 -43.74 18.59
N ILE A 324 -8.06 -44.19 18.01
CA ILE A 324 -8.62 -43.61 16.78
C ILE A 324 -9.19 -42.22 17.05
N ILE A 325 -9.91 -42.03 18.16
CA ILE A 325 -10.42 -40.71 18.58
C ILE A 325 -9.26 -39.74 18.78
N ASP A 326 -8.20 -40.11 19.51
CA ASP A 326 -7.02 -39.27 19.74
C ASP A 326 -6.41 -38.79 18.41
N LEU A 327 -6.24 -39.70 17.44
CA LEU A 327 -5.68 -39.34 16.14
C LEU A 327 -6.63 -38.46 15.31
N LEU A 328 -7.95 -38.62 15.46
CA LEU A 328 -8.94 -37.74 14.85
C LEU A 328 -8.92 -36.33 15.45
N LEU A 329 -8.76 -36.23 16.77
CA LEU A 329 -8.61 -34.96 17.48
C LEU A 329 -7.34 -34.23 17.03
N LEU A 330 -6.30 -34.96 16.64
CA LEU A 330 -5.09 -34.41 16.00
C LEU A 330 -5.30 -34.02 14.52
N GLY A 331 -6.50 -34.20 13.97
CA GLY A 331 -6.85 -33.82 12.60
C GLY A 331 -6.40 -34.79 11.52
N ASN A 332 -6.03 -36.03 11.89
CA ASN A 332 -5.66 -37.05 10.90
C ASN A 332 -6.91 -37.55 10.16
N ASP A 333 -6.83 -37.71 8.84
CA ASP A 333 -7.88 -38.36 8.05
C ASP A 333 -7.83 -39.90 8.19
N ASN A 334 -8.86 -40.59 7.72
CA ASN A 334 -8.95 -42.06 7.81
C ASN A 334 -7.75 -42.79 7.16
N LYS A 335 -7.10 -42.17 6.16
CA LYS A 335 -5.93 -42.74 5.49
C LYS A 335 -4.69 -42.58 6.36
N GLN A 336 -4.46 -41.40 6.91
CA GLN A 336 -3.37 -41.10 7.84
C GLN A 336 -3.47 -41.96 9.11
N ILE A 337 -4.67 -42.10 9.67
CA ILE A 337 -4.93 -42.98 10.82
C ILE A 337 -4.60 -44.44 10.49
N SER A 338 -5.02 -44.90 9.31
CA SER A 338 -4.74 -46.28 8.87
C SER A 338 -3.23 -46.57 8.81
N GLN A 339 -2.46 -45.61 8.32
CA GLN A 339 -1.00 -45.69 8.22
C GLN A 339 -0.33 -45.67 9.60
N GLN A 340 -0.73 -44.74 10.47
CA GLN A 340 -0.15 -44.61 11.82
C GLN A 340 -0.46 -45.81 12.71
N LEU A 341 -1.66 -46.37 12.59
CA LEU A 341 -2.12 -47.48 13.40
C LEU A 341 -1.83 -48.86 12.80
N GLY A 342 -1.25 -48.93 11.60
CA GLY A 342 -0.90 -50.18 10.92
C GLY A 342 -2.10 -51.07 10.57
N ILE A 343 -3.26 -50.47 10.28
CA ILE A 343 -4.51 -51.19 9.95
C ILE A 343 -5.09 -50.72 8.61
N SER A 344 -6.01 -51.47 8.03
CA SER A 344 -6.66 -51.06 6.78
C SER A 344 -7.58 -49.85 6.99
N ILE A 345 -7.74 -49.01 5.95
CA ILE A 345 -8.71 -47.89 5.95
C ILE A 345 -10.13 -48.39 6.25
N ASN A 346 -10.50 -49.57 5.78
CA ASN A 346 -11.80 -50.17 6.05
C ASN A 346 -11.97 -50.53 7.54
N THR A 347 -10.90 -51.00 8.18
CA THR A 347 -10.89 -51.25 9.64
C THR A 347 -11.10 -49.96 10.41
N VAL A 348 -10.45 -48.86 10.02
CA VAL A 348 -10.68 -47.53 10.61
C VAL A 348 -12.14 -47.11 10.46
N ARG A 349 -12.74 -47.27 9.27
CA ARG A 349 -14.17 -46.95 9.03
C ARG A 349 -15.11 -47.77 9.91
N VAL A 350 -14.83 -49.06 10.13
CA VAL A 350 -15.62 -49.92 11.02
C VAL A 350 -15.53 -49.42 12.47
N HIS A 351 -14.34 -49.03 12.94
CA HIS A 351 -14.19 -48.42 14.27
C HIS A 351 -14.93 -47.09 14.37
N MET A 352 -14.87 -46.25 13.33
CA MET A 352 -15.62 -44.99 13.26
C MET A 352 -17.13 -45.19 13.37
N GLN A 353 -17.70 -46.18 12.68
CA GLN A 353 -19.11 -46.52 12.81
C GLN A 353 -19.48 -46.96 14.24
N LYS A 354 -18.61 -47.71 14.91
CA LYS A 354 -18.82 -48.11 16.30
C LYS A 354 -18.76 -46.92 17.25
N ILE A 355 -17.81 -46.00 17.04
CA ILE A 355 -17.67 -44.76 17.80
C ILE A 355 -18.94 -43.93 17.67
N TYR A 356 -19.38 -43.66 16.43
CA TYR A 356 -20.61 -42.93 16.14
C TYR A 356 -21.84 -43.57 16.77
N ARG A 357 -21.94 -44.91 16.75
CA ARG A 357 -23.05 -45.62 17.41
C ARG A 357 -23.00 -45.50 18.94
N LYS A 358 -21.82 -45.47 19.55
CA LYS A 358 -21.66 -45.35 21.01
C LYS A 358 -22.01 -43.96 21.51
N THR A 359 -21.74 -42.93 20.71
CA THR A 359 -22.03 -41.53 21.05
C THR A 359 -23.34 -41.03 20.47
N ASP A 360 -24.04 -41.85 19.69
CA ASP A 360 -25.19 -41.44 18.89
C ASP A 360 -24.88 -40.25 17.96
N ALA A 361 -23.64 -40.12 17.49
CA ALA A 361 -23.24 -39.03 16.59
C ALA A 361 -23.37 -39.45 15.13
N THR A 362 -23.83 -38.54 14.26
CA THR A 362 -24.00 -38.82 12.83
C THR A 362 -22.79 -38.41 11.99
N ASN A 363 -21.95 -37.54 12.52
CA ASN A 363 -20.78 -36.99 11.84
C ASN A 363 -19.70 -36.59 12.85
N MET A 364 -18.51 -36.27 12.33
CA MET A 364 -17.37 -35.88 13.16
C MET A 364 -17.67 -34.68 14.05
N ALA A 365 -18.29 -33.62 13.53
CA ALA A 365 -18.56 -32.42 14.31
C ALA A 365 -19.50 -32.71 15.50
N GLU A 366 -20.52 -33.54 15.28
CA GLU A 366 -21.43 -33.97 16.34
C GLU A 366 -20.75 -34.89 17.36
N LEU A 367 -19.88 -35.79 16.91
CA LEU A 367 -19.05 -36.63 17.79
C LEU A 367 -18.21 -35.76 18.72
N LEU A 368 -17.52 -34.76 18.16
CA LEU A 368 -16.69 -33.84 18.93
C LEU A 368 -17.52 -33.01 19.91
N PHE A 369 -18.72 -32.56 19.52
CA PHE A 369 -19.62 -31.83 20.41
C PHE A 369 -20.11 -32.70 21.58
N LYS A 370 -20.48 -33.96 21.33
CA LYS A 370 -21.03 -34.85 22.35
C LYS A 370 -19.98 -35.28 23.39
N ILE A 371 -18.72 -35.46 22.99
CA ILE A 371 -17.66 -35.86 23.92
C ILE A 371 -17.04 -34.62 24.65
N LYS A 372 -17.46 -33.38 24.35
CA LYS A 372 -16.86 -32.13 24.86
C LYS A 372 -17.38 -31.62 26.22
N LYS A 373 -18.36 -32.27 26.88
CA LYS A 373 -19.07 -31.65 28.02
C LYS A 373 -18.11 -31.11 29.11
N ASP A 374 -18.38 -29.85 29.52
CA ASP A 374 -17.56 -28.95 30.36
C ASP A 374 -16.86 -29.57 31.57
#